data_AF-A0A967CU85-F1
#
_entry.id   AF-A0A967CU85-F1
#
_cell.length_a   1.000
_cell.length_b   1.000
_cell.length_c   1.000
_cell.angle_alpha   90.00
_cell.angle_beta   90.00
_cell.angle_gamma   90.00
#
_symmetry.space_group_name_H-M   'P 1'
#
loop_
_entity.id
_entity.type
_entity.pdbx_description
1 polymer ?
#
loop_
_entity_poly.entity_id
_entity_poly.type
_entity_poly.pdbx_seq_one_letter_code
_entity_poly.pdbx_strand_id
1 'polypeptide(L)'
;MLTEEEAKRISAEERYRHEIRKSLAEADAPAVAAATPAATVAAAPAKHGFSSRLMEFLNSSVGMWLLSSVVLTGGAALIQQIQHDHEIRLKNRQDLTSHRFEIEHRLDNMVFLLRRAKTVGDAKAALNGIFKSPIQLTPELQNRSLSSLYLSIYPLLEGTEQQKTTQAFNLVKRLEDAELLLQSVPDDKALDNEQRTQLTKLVTAIQHLHFQPGK
;
A
#
# COMPACT_ATOMS: atom_id res chain seq x y z
N MET A 1 -20.87 17.08 28.32
CA MET A 1 -21.08 15.70 28.81
C MET A 1 -20.72 14.76 27.68
N LEU A 2 -19.94 13.72 27.94
CA LEU A 2 -19.58 12.74 26.91
C LEU A 2 -20.85 12.04 26.42
N THR A 3 -20.95 11.81 25.12
CA THR A 3 -22.07 11.03 24.56
C THR A 3 -21.93 9.56 24.98
N GLU A 4 -23.04 8.83 25.09
CA GLU A 4 -23.02 7.43 25.56
C GLU A 4 -22.15 6.51 24.68
N GLU A 5 -22.03 6.83 23.39
CA GLU A 5 -21.16 6.10 22.46
C GLU A 5 -19.67 6.35 22.73
N GLU A 6 -19.28 7.59 23.03
CA GLU A 6 -17.91 7.94 23.40
C GLU A 6 -17.51 7.29 24.73
N ALA A 7 -18.42 7.26 25.71
CA ALA A 7 -18.20 6.59 26.98
C ALA A 7 -17.99 5.07 26.81
N LYS A 8 -18.79 4.43 25.93
CA LYS A 8 -18.62 3.01 25.59
C LYS A 8 -17.28 2.75 24.91
N ARG A 9 -16.87 3.61 23.97
CA ARG A 9 -15.59 3.48 23.26
C ARG A 9 -14.40 3.59 24.21
N ILE A 10 -14.43 4.57 25.12
CA ILE A 10 -13.38 4.76 26.14
C ILE A 10 -13.33 3.56 27.07
N SER A 11 -14.48 3.05 27.53
CA SER A 11 -14.53 1.87 28.41
C SER A 11 -13.99 0.61 27.75
N ALA A 12 -14.23 0.43 26.44
CA ALA A 12 -13.72 -0.69 25.67
C ALA A 12 -12.19 -0.59 25.50
N GLU A 13 -11.69 0.62 25.23
CA GLU A 13 -10.27 0.88 25.11
C GLU A 13 -9.52 0.71 26.45
N GLU A 14 -10.12 1.14 27.56
CA GLU A 14 -9.57 0.93 28.90
C GLU A 14 -9.51 -0.55 29.29
N ARG A 15 -10.53 -1.34 28.93
CA ARG A 15 -10.51 -2.80 29.12
C ARG A 15 -9.39 -3.44 28.32
N TYR A 16 -9.22 -3.06 27.05
CA TYR A 16 -8.13 -3.55 26.22
C TYR A 16 -6.75 -3.20 26.78
N ARG A 17 -6.57 -1.95 27.25
CA ARG A 17 -5.33 -1.53 27.94
C ARG A 17 -5.08 -2.34 29.21
N HIS A 18 -6.13 -2.67 29.97
CA HIS A 18 -6.02 -3.52 31.15
C HIS A 18 -5.68 -4.97 30.83
N GLU A 19 -6.27 -5.53 29.78
CA GLU A 19 -5.98 -6.89 29.31
C GLU A 19 -4.54 -7.02 28.82
N ILE A 20 -4.03 -6.03 28.09
CA ILE A 20 -2.61 -5.99 27.68
C ILE A 20 -1.68 -5.85 28.88
N ARG A 21 -1.99 -4.96 29.85
CA ARG A 21 -1.18 -4.85 31.07
C ARG A 21 -1.16 -6.15 31.86
N LYS A 22 -2.30 -6.85 31.92
CA LYS A 22 -2.41 -8.13 32.61
C LYS A 22 -1.64 -9.23 31.88
N SER A 23 -1.72 -9.30 30.55
CA SER A 23 -0.96 -10.28 29.77
C SER A 23 0.55 -10.03 29.81
N LEU A 24 1.01 -8.77 29.82
CA LEU A 24 2.41 -8.45 30.07
C LEU A 24 2.83 -8.81 31.50
N ALA A 25 2.01 -8.49 32.50
CA ALA A 25 2.31 -8.83 33.89
C ALA A 25 2.34 -10.35 34.14
N GLU A 26 1.49 -11.12 33.45
CA GLU A 26 1.49 -12.59 33.49
C GLU A 26 2.67 -13.19 32.69
N ALA A 27 3.10 -12.56 31.60
CA ALA A 27 4.31 -12.94 30.87
C ALA A 27 5.60 -12.61 31.64
N ASP A 28 5.59 -11.54 32.45
CA ASP A 28 6.70 -11.13 33.31
C ASP A 28 6.69 -11.84 34.69
N ALA A 29 5.56 -12.41 35.13
CA ALA A 29 5.43 -13.14 36.40
C ALA A 29 6.45 -14.29 36.60
N PRO A 30 6.79 -15.13 35.61
CA PRO A 30 7.85 -16.11 35.78
C PRO A 30 9.25 -15.49 35.87
N ALA A 31 9.45 -14.24 35.44
CA ALA A 31 10.74 -13.55 35.52
C ALA A 31 11.00 -12.88 36.89
N VAL A 32 9.94 -12.40 37.58
CA VAL A 32 10.10 -11.78 38.91
C VAL A 32 10.12 -12.81 40.04
N ALA A 33 9.44 -13.94 39.90
CA ALA A 33 9.48 -15.03 40.90
C ALA A 33 10.84 -15.77 40.92
N ALA A 34 11.60 -15.73 39.82
CA ALA A 34 12.95 -16.28 39.75
C ALA A 34 14.03 -15.36 40.36
N ALA A 35 13.68 -14.13 40.76
CA ALA A 35 14.62 -13.14 41.32
C ALA A 35 14.82 -13.23 42.85
N THR A 36 14.22 -14.21 43.53
CA THR A 36 14.62 -14.61 44.88
C THR A 36 15.42 -15.90 44.81
N PRO A 37 16.77 -15.86 44.79
CA PRO A 37 17.54 -17.06 45.04
C PRO A 37 17.39 -17.40 46.52
N ALA A 38 16.67 -18.49 46.81
CA ALA A 38 16.83 -19.21 48.05
C ALA A 38 18.31 -19.64 48.15
N ALA A 39 19.05 -18.94 49.01
CA ALA A 39 20.45 -19.18 49.25
C ALA A 39 20.64 -20.46 50.05
N THR A 40 20.72 -21.61 49.40
CA THR A 40 21.40 -22.81 49.94
C THR A 40 21.80 -23.76 48.82
N VAL A 41 22.95 -23.55 48.18
CA VAL A 41 23.78 -24.67 47.73
C VAL A 41 25.25 -24.29 47.90
N ALA A 42 25.95 -25.14 48.63
CA ALA A 42 27.36 -25.03 48.95
C ALA A 42 28.25 -24.91 47.70
N ALA A 43 29.33 -24.16 47.88
CA ALA A 43 30.29 -23.78 46.86
C ALA A 43 31.01 -24.98 46.21
N ALA A 44 31.06 -24.97 44.88
CA ALA A 44 32.17 -25.52 44.11
C ALA A 44 32.81 -24.36 43.32
N PRO A 45 34.14 -24.25 43.22
CA PRO A 45 34.77 -23.08 42.62
C PRO A 45 34.60 -23.13 41.10
N ALA A 46 33.56 -22.46 40.59
CA ALA A 46 33.39 -22.30 39.17
C ALA A 46 34.50 -21.38 38.65
N LYS A 47 35.23 -21.83 37.63
CA LYS A 47 36.25 -21.02 36.95
C LYS A 47 35.62 -19.67 36.60
N HIS A 48 36.17 -18.58 37.15
CA HIS A 48 35.75 -17.21 36.86
C HIS A 48 35.99 -16.89 35.39
N GLY A 49 35.08 -17.34 34.55
CA GLY A 49 35.02 -17.04 33.13
C GLY A 49 34.35 -15.69 32.94
N PHE A 50 34.72 -15.03 31.85
CA PHE A 50 34.16 -13.77 31.36
C PHE A 50 32.61 -13.70 31.41
N SER A 51 31.92 -14.83 31.23
CA SER A 51 30.46 -14.94 31.33
C SER A 51 29.90 -14.65 32.74
N SER A 52 30.58 -15.07 33.81
CA SER A 52 30.17 -14.79 35.19
C SER A 52 30.23 -13.28 35.49
N ARG A 53 31.32 -12.63 35.05
CA ARG A 53 31.51 -11.19 35.19
C ARG A 53 30.54 -10.38 34.32
N LEU A 54 30.18 -10.90 33.14
CA LEU A 54 29.15 -10.30 32.29
C LEU A 54 27.78 -10.36 32.95
N MET A 55 27.41 -11.49 33.57
CA MET A 55 26.15 -11.63 34.30
C MET A 55 26.12 -10.75 35.56
N GLU A 56 27.22 -10.67 36.31
CA GLU A 56 27.35 -9.75 37.45
C GLU A 56 27.26 -8.28 37.01
N PHE A 57 27.86 -7.92 35.87
CA PHE A 57 27.74 -6.58 35.31
C PHE A 57 26.30 -6.26 34.90
N LEU A 58 25.62 -7.15 34.17
CA LEU A 58 24.23 -6.98 33.76
C LEU A 58 23.27 -6.89 34.96
N ASN A 59 23.58 -7.56 36.07
CA ASN A 59 22.82 -7.50 37.32
C ASN A 59 23.25 -6.35 38.25
N SER A 60 24.19 -5.50 37.85
CA SER A 60 24.58 -4.30 38.60
C SER A 60 23.68 -3.11 38.27
N SER A 61 23.62 -2.08 39.12
CA SER A 61 22.84 -0.87 38.84
C SER A 61 23.25 -0.16 37.53
N VAL A 62 24.55 -0.22 37.16
CA VAL A 62 25.06 0.35 35.91
C VAL A 62 24.66 -0.52 34.71
N GLY A 63 24.75 -1.84 34.83
CA GLY A 63 24.31 -2.75 33.79
C GLY A 63 22.80 -2.72 33.59
N MET A 64 22.01 -2.60 34.66
CA MET A 64 20.56 -2.42 34.59
C MET A 64 20.17 -1.08 33.94
N TRP A 65 20.92 -0.01 34.20
CA TRP A 65 20.72 1.28 33.52
C TRP A 65 21.02 1.18 32.01
N LEU A 66 22.10 0.49 31.64
CA LEU A 66 22.45 0.23 30.24
C LEU A 66 21.45 -0.70 29.56
N LEU A 67 21.02 -1.78 30.24
CA LEU A 67 20.00 -2.69 29.73
C LEU A 67 18.68 -1.94 29.50
N SER A 68 18.30 -1.06 30.43
CA SER A 68 17.12 -0.21 30.28
C SER A 68 17.24 0.73 29.08
N SER A 69 18.41 1.34 28.83
CA SER A 69 18.59 2.21 27.66
C SER A 69 18.56 1.44 26.34
N VAL A 70 19.12 0.22 26.30
CA VAL A 70 19.06 -0.68 25.13
C VAL A 70 17.63 -1.17 24.89
N VAL A 71 16.90 -1.55 25.94
CA VAL A 71 15.50 -1.97 25.83
C VAL A 71 14.62 -0.81 25.38
N LEU A 72 14.82 0.39 25.95
CA LEU A 72 14.04 1.57 25.57
C LEU A 72 14.34 2.01 24.12
N THR A 73 15.63 2.07 23.75
CA THR A 73 16.06 2.50 22.41
C THR A 73 15.74 1.45 21.35
N GLY A 74 16.03 0.18 21.63
CA GLY A 74 15.72 -0.94 20.75
C GLY A 74 14.22 -1.17 20.59
N GLY A 75 13.45 -1.08 21.68
CA GLY A 75 12.00 -1.14 21.65
C GLY A 75 11.38 0.02 20.86
N ALA A 76 11.87 1.24 21.04
CA ALA A 76 11.43 2.40 20.27
C ALA A 76 11.74 2.24 18.77
N ALA A 77 12.93 1.76 18.41
CA ALA A 77 13.31 1.51 17.02
C ALA A 77 12.39 0.46 16.35
N LEU A 78 12.06 -0.62 17.06
CA LEU A 78 11.13 -1.64 16.57
C LEU A 78 9.71 -1.07 16.37
N ILE A 79 9.19 -0.30 17.33
CA ILE A 79 7.87 0.33 17.21
C ILE A 79 7.86 1.32 16.04
N GLN A 80 8.89 2.15 15.91
CA GLN A 80 9.02 3.11 14.83
C GLN A 80 9.08 2.41 13.46
N GLN A 81 9.80 1.30 13.37
CA GLN A 81 9.85 0.50 12.15
C GLN A 81 8.47 -0.07 11.80
N ILE A 82 7.75 -0.65 12.76
CA ILE A 82 6.40 -1.19 12.54
C ILE A 82 5.43 -0.09 12.09
N GLN A 83 5.51 1.10 12.72
CA GLN A 83 4.70 2.26 12.33
C GLN A 83 5.01 2.69 10.90
N HIS A 84 6.29 2.83 10.56
CA HIS A 84 6.73 3.24 9.23
C HIS A 84 6.28 2.23 8.14
N ASP A 85 6.44 0.93 8.40
CA ASP A 85 5.99 -0.13 7.50
C ASP A 85 4.46 -0.14 7.35
N HIS A 86 3.72 0.20 8.39
CA HIS A 86 2.26 0.32 8.32
C HIS A 86 1.84 1.54 7.49
N GLU A 87 2.47 2.70 7.71
CA GLU A 87 2.22 3.92 6.95
C GLU A 87 2.51 3.73 5.45
N ILE A 88 3.64 3.11 5.09
CA ILE A 88 3.98 2.79 3.70
C ILE A 88 2.89 1.88 3.09
N ARG A 89 2.45 0.85 3.82
CA ARG A 89 1.40 -0.07 3.32
C ARG A 89 0.06 0.64 3.12
N LEU A 90 -0.34 1.51 4.04
CA LEU A 90 -1.56 2.30 3.91
C LEU A 90 -1.47 3.23 2.71
N LYS A 91 -0.35 3.95 2.56
CA LYS A 91 -0.11 4.85 1.43
C LYS A 91 -0.14 4.09 0.10
N ASN A 92 0.55 2.96 -0.02
CA ASN A 92 0.54 2.14 -1.23
C ASN A 92 -0.86 1.64 -1.59
N ARG A 93 -1.68 1.27 -0.59
CA ARG A 93 -3.09 0.87 -0.81
C ARG A 93 -3.95 2.02 -1.29
N GLN A 94 -3.77 3.21 -0.73
CA GLN A 94 -4.47 4.41 -1.14
C GLN A 94 -4.08 4.83 -2.57
N ASP A 95 -2.77 4.82 -2.86
CA ASP A 95 -2.23 5.11 -4.18
C ASP A 95 -2.78 4.11 -5.21
N LEU A 96 -2.72 2.80 -4.94
CA LEU A 96 -3.31 1.79 -5.83
C LEU A 96 -4.80 2.01 -6.08
N THR A 97 -5.56 2.31 -5.02
CA THR A 97 -7.01 2.47 -5.10
C THR A 97 -7.39 3.70 -5.93
N SER A 98 -6.75 4.84 -5.66
CA SER A 98 -7.00 6.09 -6.39
C SER A 98 -6.65 5.98 -7.87
N HIS A 99 -5.48 5.40 -8.19
CA HIS A 99 -5.06 5.20 -9.57
C HIS A 99 -5.96 4.19 -10.29
N ARG A 100 -6.33 3.08 -9.64
CA ARG A 100 -7.25 2.10 -10.24
C ARG A 100 -8.60 2.71 -10.56
N PHE A 101 -9.18 3.43 -9.61
CA PHE A 101 -10.47 4.09 -9.81
C PHE A 101 -10.41 5.12 -10.95
N GLU A 102 -9.34 5.90 -11.00
CA GLU A 102 -9.10 6.88 -12.06
C GLU A 102 -8.97 6.22 -13.45
N ILE A 103 -8.20 5.14 -13.55
CA ILE A 103 -8.02 4.36 -14.79
C ILE A 103 -9.34 3.74 -15.22
N GLU A 104 -10.04 3.04 -14.33
CA GLU A 104 -11.33 2.37 -14.60
C GLU A 104 -12.36 3.39 -15.09
N HIS A 105 -12.50 4.52 -14.40
CA HIS A 105 -13.44 5.55 -14.78
C HIS A 105 -13.18 6.09 -16.19
N ARG A 106 -11.91 6.35 -16.53
CA ARG A 106 -11.55 6.83 -17.88
C ARG A 106 -11.86 5.79 -18.95
N LEU A 107 -11.52 4.52 -18.70
CA LEU A 107 -11.80 3.42 -19.62
C LEU A 107 -13.31 3.25 -19.84
N ASP A 108 -14.11 3.28 -18.77
CA ASP A 108 -15.57 3.20 -18.86
C ASP A 108 -16.15 4.34 -19.70
N ASN A 109 -15.67 5.56 -19.47
CA ASN A 109 -16.13 6.73 -20.20
C ASN A 109 -15.73 6.64 -21.69
N MET A 110 -14.52 6.15 -21.99
CA MET A 110 -14.09 5.88 -23.37
C MET A 110 -14.97 4.84 -24.05
N VAL A 111 -15.27 3.71 -23.41
CA VAL A 111 -16.15 2.67 -23.96
C VAL A 111 -17.54 3.23 -24.23
N PHE A 112 -18.09 3.99 -23.28
CA PHE A 112 -19.41 4.59 -23.41
C PHE A 112 -19.49 5.58 -24.58
N LEU A 113 -18.49 6.46 -24.71
CA LEU A 113 -18.44 7.47 -25.78
C LEU A 113 -18.15 6.83 -27.14
N LEU A 114 -17.20 5.88 -27.22
CA LEU A 114 -16.89 5.16 -28.46
C LEU A 114 -18.11 4.42 -29.01
N ARG A 115 -18.95 3.82 -28.16
CA ARG A 115 -20.18 3.15 -28.59
C ARG A 115 -21.15 4.08 -29.33
N ARG A 116 -21.09 5.39 -29.04
CA ARG A 116 -21.99 6.41 -29.57
C ARG A 116 -21.34 7.26 -30.66
N ALA A 117 -20.03 7.09 -30.89
CA ALA A 117 -19.27 7.86 -31.85
C ALA A 117 -19.74 7.59 -33.29
N LYS A 118 -20.08 8.67 -34.00
CA LYS A 118 -20.50 8.68 -35.41
C LYS A 118 -19.43 9.29 -36.31
N THR A 119 -18.67 10.24 -35.80
CA THR A 119 -17.60 10.92 -36.52
C THR A 119 -16.23 10.62 -35.92
N VAL A 120 -15.18 10.94 -36.68
CA VAL A 120 -13.80 10.90 -36.20
C VAL A 120 -13.59 11.86 -35.04
N GLY A 121 -14.23 13.04 -35.07
CA GLY A 121 -14.21 13.99 -33.95
C GLY A 121 -14.80 13.39 -32.67
N ASP A 122 -15.91 12.64 -32.77
CA ASP A 122 -16.49 11.93 -31.62
C ASP A 122 -15.52 10.88 -31.05
N ALA A 123 -14.81 10.17 -31.93
CA ALA A 123 -13.81 9.18 -31.52
C ALA A 123 -12.61 9.84 -30.82
N LYS A 124 -12.08 10.94 -31.35
CA LYS A 124 -11.01 11.73 -30.70
C LYS A 124 -11.45 12.24 -29.33
N ALA A 125 -12.68 12.78 -29.25
CA ALA A 125 -13.25 13.25 -27.99
C ALA A 125 -13.40 12.11 -26.97
N ALA A 126 -13.82 10.92 -27.43
CA ALA A 126 -13.87 9.73 -26.59
C ALA A 126 -12.47 9.39 -26.07
N LEU A 127 -11.47 9.28 -26.95
CA LEU A 127 -10.11 8.88 -26.61
C LEU A 127 -9.31 9.92 -25.81
N ASN A 128 -9.80 11.15 -25.65
CA ASN A 128 -9.16 12.19 -24.84
C ASN A 128 -8.87 11.75 -23.38
N GLY A 129 -9.64 10.77 -22.88
CA GLY A 129 -9.42 10.08 -21.60
C GLY A 129 -8.02 9.46 -21.45
N ILE A 130 -7.33 9.17 -22.56
CA ILE A 130 -5.94 8.70 -22.59
C ILE A 130 -5.01 9.71 -21.94
N PHE A 131 -5.21 11.01 -22.17
CA PHE A 131 -4.28 12.05 -21.73
C PHE A 131 -4.72 12.73 -20.45
N LYS A 132 -6.03 12.86 -20.24
CA LYS A 132 -6.59 13.54 -19.07
C LYS A 132 -7.98 13.03 -18.73
N SER A 133 -8.34 13.15 -17.46
CA SER A 133 -9.68 12.81 -17.01
C SER A 133 -10.70 13.87 -17.44
N PRO A 134 -11.87 13.45 -17.96
CA PRO A 134 -12.97 14.37 -18.24
C PRO A 134 -13.62 14.91 -16.96
N ILE A 135 -13.48 14.20 -15.83
CA ILE A 135 -14.09 14.54 -14.54
C ILE A 135 -13.00 14.59 -13.47
N GLN A 136 -13.06 15.58 -12.59
CA GLN A 136 -12.15 15.69 -11.46
C GLN A 136 -12.57 14.73 -10.35
N LEU A 137 -12.13 13.47 -10.43
CA LEU A 137 -12.31 12.48 -9.36
C LEU A 137 -11.14 12.53 -8.37
N THR A 138 -9.93 12.47 -8.91
CA THR A 138 -8.68 12.62 -8.16
C THR A 138 -7.89 13.78 -8.77
N PRO A 139 -7.95 15.00 -8.19
CA PRO A 139 -7.34 16.19 -8.77
C PRO A 139 -5.85 16.02 -9.13
N GLU A 140 -5.11 15.26 -8.31
CA GLU A 140 -3.68 14.99 -8.49
C GLU A 140 -3.37 14.12 -9.70
N LEU A 141 -4.35 13.31 -10.15
CA LEU A 141 -4.20 12.36 -11.24
C LEU A 141 -4.85 12.85 -12.54
N GLN A 142 -5.69 13.89 -12.48
CA GLN A 142 -6.52 14.34 -13.59
C GLN A 142 -5.74 14.61 -14.88
N ASN A 143 -4.58 15.27 -14.80
CA ASN A 143 -3.79 15.69 -15.96
C ASN A 143 -2.65 14.72 -16.31
N ARG A 144 -2.68 13.50 -15.78
CA ARG A 144 -1.73 12.45 -16.12
C ARG A 144 -2.29 11.56 -17.22
N SER A 145 -1.44 11.16 -18.17
CA SER A 145 -1.83 10.18 -19.18
C SER A 145 -2.05 8.80 -18.56
N LEU A 146 -2.83 7.93 -19.23
CA LEU A 146 -3.01 6.54 -18.84
C LEU A 146 -1.65 5.85 -18.69
N SER A 147 -0.73 6.01 -19.64
CA SER A 147 0.63 5.46 -19.54
C SER A 147 1.35 5.88 -18.25
N SER A 148 1.24 7.16 -17.86
CA SER A 148 1.82 7.65 -16.61
C SER A 148 1.14 7.06 -15.37
N LEU A 149 -0.18 6.88 -15.40
CA LEU A 149 -0.94 6.26 -14.31
C LEU A 149 -0.60 4.79 -14.12
N TYR A 150 -0.42 4.04 -15.21
CA TYR A 150 0.03 2.65 -15.16
C TYR A 150 1.48 2.56 -14.65
N LEU A 151 2.35 3.50 -15.06
CA LEU A 151 3.74 3.54 -14.60
C LEU A 151 3.88 3.84 -13.11
N SER A 152 3.06 4.73 -12.55
CA SER A 152 3.15 5.08 -11.13
C SER A 152 2.77 3.92 -10.21
N ILE A 153 1.85 3.07 -10.63
CA ILE A 153 1.44 1.88 -9.86
C ILE A 153 2.22 0.62 -10.20
N TYR A 154 3.06 0.64 -11.24
CA TYR A 154 3.83 -0.51 -11.71
C TYR A 154 4.58 -1.27 -10.60
N PRO A 155 5.28 -0.61 -9.65
CA PRO A 155 5.99 -1.30 -8.57
C PRO A 155 5.05 -1.99 -7.57
N LEU A 156 3.78 -1.55 -7.51
CA LEU A 156 2.78 -1.97 -6.54
C LEU A 156 1.91 -3.14 -7.02
N LEU A 157 1.99 -3.50 -8.31
CA LEU A 157 1.22 -4.60 -8.89
C LEU A 157 1.85 -5.97 -8.59
N GLU A 158 1.05 -7.02 -8.57
CA GLU A 158 1.53 -8.42 -8.59
C GLU A 158 2.02 -8.85 -9.98
N GLY A 159 2.80 -9.94 -10.03
CA GLY A 159 3.25 -10.58 -11.26
C GLY A 159 4.70 -10.31 -11.64
N THR A 160 5.17 -10.99 -12.68
CA THR A 160 6.51 -10.79 -13.23
C THR A 160 6.59 -9.48 -14.01
N GLU A 161 7.80 -8.92 -14.14
CA GLU A 161 8.06 -7.73 -14.97
C GLU A 161 7.48 -7.89 -16.39
N GLN A 162 7.60 -9.09 -16.98
CA GLN A 162 6.99 -9.40 -18.27
C GLN A 162 5.46 -9.37 -18.23
N GLN A 163 4.82 -9.93 -17.20
CA GLN A 163 3.36 -9.90 -17.07
C GLN A 163 2.83 -8.48 -16.92
N LYS A 164 3.50 -7.66 -16.11
CA LYS A 164 3.15 -6.26 -15.85
C LYS A 164 3.36 -5.37 -17.08
N THR A 165 4.49 -5.55 -17.78
CA THR A 165 4.90 -4.68 -18.89
C THR A 165 4.27 -5.08 -20.22
N THR A 166 4.11 -6.39 -20.47
CA THR A 166 3.72 -6.86 -21.81
C THR A 166 2.23 -6.65 -22.09
N GLN A 167 1.38 -6.60 -21.06
CA GLN A 167 -0.07 -6.49 -21.24
C GLN A 167 -0.56 -5.05 -21.09
N ALA A 168 -0.20 -4.35 -20.01
CA ALA A 168 -0.71 -3.00 -19.77
C ALA A 168 -0.07 -1.95 -20.69
N PHE A 169 1.25 -1.83 -20.67
CA PHE A 169 1.95 -0.80 -21.42
C PHE A 169 1.79 -0.95 -22.93
N ASN A 170 1.88 -2.17 -23.45
CA ASN A 170 1.71 -2.37 -24.89
C ASN A 170 0.29 -2.07 -25.37
N LEU A 171 -0.73 -2.39 -24.57
CA LEU A 171 -2.11 -2.08 -24.95
C LEU A 171 -2.39 -0.58 -24.88
N VAL A 172 -1.92 0.10 -23.82
CA VAL A 172 -2.04 1.56 -23.71
C VAL A 172 -1.27 2.25 -24.84
N LYS A 173 -0.05 1.80 -25.15
CA LYS A 173 0.73 2.32 -26.28
C LYS A 173 0.01 2.12 -27.61
N ARG A 174 -0.56 0.93 -27.87
CA ARG A 174 -1.35 0.68 -29.09
C ARG A 174 -2.56 1.60 -29.18
N LEU A 175 -3.19 1.91 -28.04
CA LEU A 175 -4.30 2.84 -27.98
C LEU A 175 -3.85 4.29 -28.28
N GLU A 176 -2.72 4.72 -27.71
CA GLU A 176 -2.08 6.01 -28.01
C GLU A 176 -1.69 6.11 -29.50
N ASP A 177 -1.06 5.08 -30.05
CA ASP A 177 -0.70 5.02 -31.48
C ASP A 177 -1.96 5.11 -32.37
N ALA A 178 -3.05 4.43 -32.00
CA ALA A 178 -4.32 4.50 -32.73
C ALA A 178 -4.98 5.88 -32.65
N GLU A 179 -4.89 6.54 -31.49
CA GLU A 179 -5.35 7.91 -31.30
C GLU A 179 -4.55 8.89 -32.17
N LEU A 180 -3.23 8.75 -32.21
CA LEU A 180 -2.35 9.57 -33.05
C LEU A 180 -2.68 9.44 -34.54
N LEU A 181 -3.01 8.22 -34.99
CA LEU A 181 -3.45 8.00 -36.37
C LEU A 181 -4.77 8.74 -36.66
N LEU A 182 -5.72 8.74 -35.71
CA LEU A 182 -6.97 9.49 -35.84
C LEU A 182 -6.72 11.00 -35.95
N GLN A 183 -5.69 11.55 -35.30
CA GLN A 183 -5.38 12.98 -35.36
C GLN A 183 -5.12 13.50 -36.78
N SER A 184 -4.62 12.65 -37.68
CA SER A 184 -4.40 13.00 -39.09
C SER A 184 -5.69 13.06 -39.93
N VAL A 185 -6.81 12.59 -39.39
CA VAL A 185 -8.09 12.49 -40.09
C VAL A 185 -9.01 13.67 -39.70
N PRO A 186 -9.73 14.30 -40.65
CA PRO A 186 -10.68 15.37 -40.36
C PRO A 186 -11.82 14.93 -39.41
N ASP A 187 -12.23 15.83 -38.52
CA ASP A 187 -13.19 15.53 -37.45
C ASP A 187 -14.61 15.26 -37.95
N ASP A 188 -15.00 15.86 -39.08
CA ASP A 188 -16.31 15.75 -39.71
C ASP A 188 -16.50 14.44 -40.49
N LYS A 189 -15.40 13.73 -40.77
CA LYS A 189 -15.45 12.44 -41.46
C LYS A 189 -16.21 11.42 -40.63
N ALA A 190 -17.08 10.65 -41.28
CA ALA A 190 -17.77 9.52 -40.67
C ALA A 190 -16.74 8.50 -40.14
N LEU A 191 -16.96 8.01 -38.92
CA LEU A 191 -16.14 6.99 -38.30
C LEU A 191 -16.48 5.63 -38.90
N ASP A 192 -15.46 4.92 -39.37
CA ASP A 192 -15.64 3.56 -39.86
C ASP A 192 -16.06 2.61 -38.72
N ASN A 193 -17.05 1.75 -39.00
CA ASN A 193 -17.58 0.79 -38.04
C ASN A 193 -16.53 -0.25 -37.62
N GLU A 194 -15.63 -0.64 -38.54
CA GLU A 194 -14.53 -1.55 -38.23
C GLU A 194 -13.54 -0.87 -37.28
N GLN A 195 -13.10 0.34 -37.62
CA GLN A 195 -12.22 1.14 -36.78
C GLN A 195 -12.79 1.38 -35.37
N ARG A 196 -14.07 1.75 -35.26
CA ARG A 196 -14.76 1.90 -33.96
C ARG A 196 -14.73 0.60 -33.15
N THR A 197 -14.97 -0.54 -33.82
CA THR A 197 -14.96 -1.86 -33.18
C THR A 197 -13.56 -2.21 -32.68
N GLN A 198 -12.52 -1.93 -33.47
CA GLN A 198 -11.12 -2.16 -33.07
C GLN A 198 -10.73 -1.30 -31.86
N LEU A 199 -11.05 0.00 -31.88
CA LEU A 199 -10.79 0.90 -30.75
C LEU A 199 -11.52 0.45 -29.49
N THR A 200 -12.80 0.08 -29.62
CA THR A 200 -13.59 -0.43 -28.49
C THR A 200 -12.96 -1.70 -27.92
N LYS A 201 -12.53 -2.64 -28.78
CA LYS A 201 -11.83 -3.86 -28.34
C LYS A 201 -10.53 -3.55 -27.61
N LEU A 202 -9.75 -2.56 -28.06
CA LEU A 202 -8.52 -2.15 -27.38
C LEU A 202 -8.81 -1.59 -25.99
N VAL A 203 -9.76 -0.66 -25.88
CA VAL A 203 -10.14 -0.08 -24.58
C VAL A 203 -10.67 -1.16 -23.63
N THR A 204 -11.54 -2.05 -24.10
CA THR A 204 -12.07 -3.16 -23.31
C THR A 204 -10.96 -4.15 -22.91
N ALA A 205 -9.98 -4.42 -23.77
CA ALA A 205 -8.84 -5.26 -23.42
C ALA A 205 -7.99 -4.64 -22.29
N ILE A 206 -7.82 -3.31 -22.29
CA ILE A 206 -7.14 -2.58 -21.21
C ILE A 206 -7.97 -2.65 -19.92
N GLN A 207 -9.29 -2.56 -20.01
CA GLN A 207 -10.20 -2.64 -18.85
C GLN A 207 -10.17 -4.02 -18.18
N HIS A 208 -9.97 -5.09 -18.93
CA HIS A 208 -9.85 -6.44 -18.39
C HIS A 208 -8.48 -6.73 -17.76
N LEU A 209 -7.56 -5.76 -17.74
CA LEU A 209 -6.33 -5.88 -16.98
C LEU A 209 -6.66 -5.79 -15.49
N HIS A 210 -6.59 -6.93 -14.82
CA HIS A 210 -6.83 -6.99 -13.39
C HIS A 210 -5.61 -6.47 -12.62
N PHE A 211 -5.80 -5.37 -11.89
CA PHE A 211 -4.81 -4.83 -10.97
C PHE A 211 -4.91 -5.56 -9.62
N GLN A 212 -4.12 -6.61 -9.44
CA GLN A 212 -3.98 -7.26 -8.13
C GLN A 212 -2.85 -6.58 -7.34
N PRO A 213 -3.11 -6.17 -6.08
CA PRO A 213 -2.10 -5.53 -5.23
C PRO A 213 -1.02 -6.54 -4.82
N GLY A 214 0.26 -6.14 -4.88
CA GLY A 214 1.40 -6.92 -4.37
C GLY A 214 1.19 -7.41 -2.94
N LYS A 215 1.51 -8.69 -2.65
CA LYS A 215 1.58 -9.23 -1.28
C LYS A 215 2.60 -8.51 -0.41
#